data_AF-A0A671URM8-F1
#
_entry.id   AF-A0A671URM8-F1
#
_cell.length_a   1.000
_cell.length_b   1.000
_cell.length_c   1.000
_cell.angle_alpha   90.00
_cell.angle_beta   90.00
_cell.angle_gamma   90.00
#
_symmetry.space_group_name_H-M   'P 1'
#
loop_
_entity.id
_entity.type
_entity.pdbx_description
1 polymer ?
#
loop_
_entity_poly.entity_id
_entity_poly.type
_entity_poly.pdbx_seq_one_letter_code
_entity_poly.pdbx_strand_id
1 'polypeptide(L)'
;MEDFLWRSSAAATTSFHGDQSVHVVLGSESCDLDSVVSSLAMAYFLSRTSSGLSGSSRVLPVLNIPRSQFHLRADILLLLRESGITTESLVFRDQVDLDRLHGERRLVLTLVDHSVLQSTDSHLQGAVVEVIDHHQPQRTASFFCPVTVETVASCATLVTERILSSAPEILDRQLALLLYGVMVVDSVHQDGGGSDRQMLQRLQKQFPDLPHGDALHTSLHTAKFDLSGLSTENILLKDMKLVAGDGMRVAVSSVFMSLESFLHRKNLQQELQDVCLSHRLDAVVAMTISFNDQSEKPVRQLALYSQSAQYRRQISHALLNSRSPSCCLSPVSSPYKDILAYHLSDALASRRKLLPVLTHFLSDRWQRDVHCGADGGEESEDHLDQSVMISEESSADDGQDVDSASGHQRWLQLGAEDHGMAEEQTGGRMMPPAPMNSLVDSCPLDGVFNQEALLEKFRWMGGVEEEDG
;
A
#
# COMPACT_ATOMS: atom_id res chain seq x y z
N MET A 1 -10.68 17.27 -23.04
CA MET A 1 -9.51 17.07 -22.16
C MET A 1 -8.21 16.80 -22.93
N GLU A 2 -8.24 16.03 -24.01
CA GLU A 2 -7.06 15.65 -24.82
C GLU A 2 -6.09 16.80 -25.18
N ASP A 3 -6.60 17.92 -25.74
CA ASP A 3 -5.78 19.10 -26.08
C ASP A 3 -4.97 19.64 -24.89
N PHE A 4 -5.56 19.59 -23.68
CA PHE A 4 -4.88 20.01 -22.46
C PHE A 4 -3.74 19.06 -22.09
N LEU A 5 -3.94 17.76 -22.23
CA LEU A 5 -2.91 16.75 -21.98
C LEU A 5 -1.76 16.88 -22.98
N TRP A 6 -2.05 17.06 -24.26
CA TRP A 6 -1.01 17.25 -25.28
C TRP A 6 -0.14 18.49 -25.00
N ARG A 7 -0.79 19.61 -24.63
CA ARG A 7 -0.08 20.83 -24.21
C ARG A 7 0.75 20.59 -22.95
N SER A 8 0.24 19.79 -22.01
CA SER A 8 0.96 19.43 -20.78
C SER A 8 2.23 18.62 -21.08
N SER A 9 2.10 17.57 -21.90
CA SER A 9 3.20 16.73 -22.38
C SER A 9 4.27 17.52 -23.14
N ALA A 10 3.86 18.39 -24.07
CA ALA A 10 4.78 19.25 -24.80
C ALA A 10 5.58 20.15 -23.86
N ALA A 11 4.94 20.74 -22.84
CA ALA A 11 5.61 21.62 -21.90
C ALA A 11 6.57 20.92 -20.94
N ALA A 12 6.24 19.69 -20.51
CA ALA A 12 7.16 18.86 -19.74
C ALA A 12 8.44 18.57 -20.55
N THR A 13 8.29 18.33 -21.86
CA THR A 13 9.42 18.02 -22.76
C THR A 13 10.29 19.23 -23.08
N THR A 14 9.71 20.40 -23.34
CA THR A 14 10.46 21.60 -23.75
C THR A 14 11.13 22.33 -22.59
N SER A 15 10.99 21.84 -21.34
CA SER A 15 11.30 22.58 -20.11
C SER A 15 10.47 23.87 -19.94
N PHE A 16 10.23 24.22 -18.68
CA PHE A 16 9.46 25.43 -18.32
C PHE A 16 10.35 26.67 -18.47
N HIS A 17 10.19 27.42 -19.55
CA HIS A 17 10.92 28.67 -19.77
C HIS A 17 10.32 29.87 -19.01
N GLY A 18 11.18 30.76 -18.48
CA GLY A 18 10.80 31.99 -17.78
C GLY A 18 10.40 31.83 -16.31
N ASP A 19 9.93 32.90 -15.67
CA ASP A 19 9.48 32.93 -14.25
C ASP A 19 8.10 32.31 -14.03
N GLN A 20 7.61 31.48 -14.96
CA GLN A 20 6.28 30.88 -14.87
C GLN A 20 6.26 29.82 -13.75
N SER A 21 5.31 29.95 -12.82
CA SER A 21 5.03 28.91 -11.83
C SER A 21 4.41 27.68 -12.50
N VAL A 22 4.69 26.51 -11.95
CA VAL A 22 4.21 25.22 -12.44
C VAL A 22 3.42 24.56 -11.33
N HIS A 23 2.13 24.32 -11.59
CA HIS A 23 1.23 23.66 -10.67
C HIS A 23 1.08 22.19 -11.07
N VAL A 24 1.73 21.32 -10.32
CA VAL A 24 1.67 19.88 -10.54
C VAL A 24 0.55 19.28 -9.69
N VAL A 25 -0.33 18.52 -10.32
CA VAL A 25 -1.26 17.63 -9.65
C VAL A 25 -0.65 16.23 -9.66
N LEU A 26 -0.38 15.71 -8.47
CA LEU A 26 0.36 14.46 -8.27
C LEU A 26 -0.53 13.44 -7.56
N GLY A 27 -0.68 12.26 -8.16
CA GLY A 27 -1.30 11.09 -7.55
C GLY A 27 -0.32 10.30 -6.68
N SER A 28 -0.80 9.23 -6.05
CA SER A 28 0.07 8.39 -5.22
C SER A 28 1.10 7.61 -6.05
N GLU A 29 2.17 7.13 -5.41
CA GLU A 29 3.19 6.25 -6.04
C GLU A 29 2.63 4.91 -6.51
N SER A 30 1.46 4.49 -6.00
CA SER A 30 0.83 3.27 -6.47
C SER A 30 0.48 3.40 -7.94
N CYS A 31 0.22 4.63 -8.41
CA CYS A 31 -0.26 4.96 -9.75
C CYS A 31 -1.36 3.98 -10.19
N ASP A 32 -2.30 3.70 -9.29
CA ASP A 32 -3.51 2.96 -9.57
C ASP A 32 -4.53 3.81 -10.34
N LEU A 33 -5.66 3.20 -10.66
CA LEU A 33 -6.68 3.79 -11.51
C LEU A 33 -7.21 5.11 -10.94
N ASP A 34 -7.47 5.15 -9.63
CA ASP A 34 -7.97 6.36 -8.95
C ASP A 34 -6.94 7.48 -8.96
N SER A 35 -5.71 7.21 -8.53
CA SER A 35 -4.59 8.16 -8.58
C SER A 35 -4.41 8.77 -9.98
N VAL A 36 -4.46 7.96 -11.05
CA VAL A 36 -4.31 8.45 -12.43
C VAL A 36 -5.47 9.35 -12.84
N VAL A 37 -6.71 8.87 -12.71
CA VAL A 37 -7.88 9.59 -13.17
C VAL A 37 -8.11 10.86 -12.35
N SER A 38 -7.97 10.78 -11.02
CA SER A 38 -8.08 11.94 -10.13
C SER A 38 -7.05 13.02 -10.49
N SER A 39 -5.81 12.62 -10.83
CA SER A 39 -4.77 13.58 -11.25
C SER A 39 -5.14 14.28 -12.56
N LEU A 40 -5.56 13.50 -13.56
CA LEU A 40 -5.95 14.04 -14.87
C LEU A 40 -7.17 14.97 -14.77
N ALA A 41 -8.20 14.54 -14.06
CA ALA A 41 -9.44 15.27 -13.88
C ALA A 41 -9.24 16.57 -13.09
N MET A 42 -8.51 16.50 -11.97
CA MET A 42 -8.25 17.67 -11.13
C MET A 42 -7.34 18.69 -11.83
N ALA A 43 -6.29 18.24 -12.55
CA ALA A 43 -5.45 19.12 -13.34
C ALA A 43 -6.24 19.82 -14.46
N TYR A 44 -7.11 19.08 -15.14
CA TYR A 44 -7.99 19.66 -16.16
C TYR A 44 -8.95 20.69 -15.54
N PHE A 45 -9.59 20.37 -14.41
CA PHE A 45 -10.44 21.30 -13.67
C PHE A 45 -9.71 22.59 -13.30
N LEU A 46 -8.53 22.49 -12.70
CA LEU A 46 -7.71 23.64 -12.33
C LEU A 46 -7.32 24.47 -13.56
N SER A 47 -6.97 23.84 -14.68
CA SER A 47 -6.63 24.55 -15.91
C SER A 47 -7.78 25.41 -16.45
N ARG A 48 -9.02 24.93 -16.30
CA ARG A 48 -10.24 25.59 -16.80
C ARG A 48 -10.72 26.70 -15.89
N THR A 49 -10.58 26.52 -14.58
CA THR A 49 -11.07 27.46 -13.56
C THR A 49 -10.05 28.52 -13.16
N SER A 50 -8.76 28.22 -13.25
CA SER A 50 -7.67 29.15 -12.89
C SER A 50 -7.35 30.18 -13.98
N SER A 51 -7.97 30.06 -15.16
CA SER A 51 -7.75 30.94 -16.32
C SER A 51 -8.12 32.43 -16.09
N GLY A 52 -8.71 32.78 -14.95
CA GLY A 52 -9.10 34.16 -14.58
C GLY A 52 -8.35 34.78 -13.40
N LEU A 53 -7.46 34.06 -12.72
CA LEU A 53 -6.74 34.56 -11.54
C LEU A 53 -5.31 34.98 -11.91
N SER A 54 -4.92 36.19 -11.50
CA SER A 54 -3.62 36.82 -11.80
C SER A 54 -2.45 35.92 -11.40
N GLY A 55 -1.73 35.40 -12.39
CA GLY A 55 -0.55 34.55 -12.22
C GLY A 55 -0.68 33.31 -13.10
N SER A 56 -0.07 33.36 -14.29
CA SER A 56 -0.16 32.35 -15.35
C SER A 56 0.48 31.01 -14.96
N SER A 57 0.02 30.34 -13.90
CA SER A 57 0.58 29.05 -13.50
C SER A 57 0.23 27.98 -14.53
N ARG A 58 1.22 27.21 -14.96
CA ARG A 58 0.98 26.10 -15.88
C ARG A 58 0.62 24.86 -15.08
N VAL A 59 -0.62 24.40 -15.23
CA VAL A 59 -1.13 23.20 -14.55
C VAL A 59 -0.73 21.93 -15.32
N LEU A 60 -0.26 20.91 -14.61
CA LEU A 60 0.16 19.63 -15.18
C LEU A 60 -0.30 18.45 -14.32
N PRO A 61 -0.98 17.44 -14.91
CA PRO A 61 -1.13 16.14 -14.26
C PRO A 61 0.18 15.36 -14.41
N VAL A 62 0.76 14.89 -13.31
CA VAL A 62 1.96 14.04 -13.34
C VAL A 62 1.62 12.67 -12.75
N LEU A 63 1.83 11.61 -13.54
CA LEU A 63 1.70 10.24 -13.07
C LEU A 63 2.96 9.85 -12.31
N ASN A 64 2.80 9.45 -11.05
CA ASN A 64 3.91 9.31 -10.09
C ASN A 64 4.71 8.00 -10.24
N ILE A 65 5.01 7.62 -11.48
CA ILE A 65 5.88 6.50 -11.84
C ILE A 65 6.71 6.86 -13.08
N PRO A 66 7.80 6.13 -13.36
CA PRO A 66 8.53 6.28 -14.62
C PRO A 66 7.68 5.86 -15.81
N ARG A 67 7.83 6.54 -16.96
CA ARG A 67 7.12 6.20 -18.20
C ARG A 67 7.32 4.73 -18.61
N SER A 68 8.50 4.18 -18.36
CA SER A 68 8.84 2.79 -18.69
C SER A 68 7.97 1.75 -17.97
N GLN A 69 7.33 2.10 -16.84
CA GLN A 69 6.51 1.16 -16.06
C GLN A 69 5.02 1.24 -16.38
N PHE A 70 4.57 2.25 -17.11
CA PHE A 70 3.14 2.47 -17.34
C PHE A 70 2.46 1.34 -18.10
N HIS A 71 3.20 0.65 -18.98
CA HIS A 71 2.71 -0.50 -19.74
C HIS A 71 2.23 -1.66 -18.85
N LEU A 72 2.63 -1.68 -17.57
CA LEU A 72 2.24 -2.71 -16.59
C LEU A 72 0.82 -2.52 -16.02
N ARG A 73 0.17 -1.37 -16.29
CA ARG A 73 -1.14 -0.98 -15.75
C ARG A 73 -2.25 -1.14 -16.78
N ALA A 74 -2.52 -2.40 -17.13
CA ALA A 74 -3.41 -2.78 -18.22
C ALA A 74 -4.86 -2.30 -18.06
N ASP A 75 -5.38 -2.25 -16.83
CA ASP A 75 -6.68 -1.65 -16.49
C ASP A 75 -6.72 -0.16 -16.82
N ILE A 76 -5.68 0.58 -16.46
CA ILE A 76 -5.55 2.01 -16.75
C ILE A 76 -5.44 2.24 -18.26
N LEU A 77 -4.61 1.45 -18.96
CA LEU A 77 -4.46 1.52 -20.41
C LEU A 77 -5.78 1.25 -21.14
N LEU A 78 -6.55 0.27 -20.66
CA LEU A 78 -7.87 -0.06 -21.19
C LEU A 78 -8.81 1.15 -21.04
N LEU A 79 -8.94 1.72 -19.85
CA LEU A 79 -9.83 2.86 -19.61
C LEU A 79 -9.43 4.10 -20.43
N LEU A 80 -8.13 4.40 -20.52
CA LEU A 80 -7.64 5.52 -21.33
C LEU A 80 -7.94 5.33 -22.81
N ARG A 81 -7.77 4.11 -23.34
CA ARG A 81 -8.12 3.78 -24.72
C ARG A 81 -9.61 3.97 -24.98
N GLU A 82 -10.48 3.46 -24.11
CA GLU A 82 -11.94 3.64 -24.22
C GLU A 82 -12.35 5.12 -24.14
N SER A 83 -11.56 5.93 -23.43
CA SER A 83 -11.74 7.38 -23.30
C SER A 83 -11.09 8.18 -24.43
N GLY A 84 -10.37 7.54 -25.36
CA GLY A 84 -9.67 8.22 -26.45
C GLY A 84 -8.44 9.02 -26.00
N ILE A 85 -7.82 8.67 -24.88
CA ILE A 85 -6.58 9.30 -24.39
C ILE A 85 -5.39 8.43 -24.77
N THR A 86 -4.41 9.04 -25.45
CA THR A 86 -3.17 8.39 -25.87
C THR A 86 -2.10 8.50 -24.79
N THR A 87 -1.24 7.48 -24.67
CA THR A 87 -0.18 7.45 -23.64
C THR A 87 0.89 8.52 -23.87
N GLU A 88 1.02 9.00 -25.11
CA GLU A 88 1.91 10.07 -25.57
C GLU A 88 1.51 11.43 -24.99
N SER A 89 0.21 11.61 -24.69
CA SER A 89 -0.33 12.82 -24.07
C SER A 89 -0.08 12.91 -22.57
N LEU A 90 0.37 11.83 -21.93
CA LEU A 90 0.59 11.76 -20.48
C LEU A 90 1.99 12.23 -20.08
N VAL A 91 2.07 12.82 -18.89
CA VAL A 91 3.33 13.26 -18.26
C VAL A 91 3.65 12.35 -17.08
N PHE A 92 4.88 11.87 -17.03
CA PHE A 92 5.38 10.93 -16.02
C PHE A 92 6.39 11.60 -15.08
N ARG A 93 6.62 10.97 -13.92
CA ARG A 93 7.51 11.50 -12.87
C ARG A 93 8.93 11.76 -13.36
N ASP A 94 9.44 10.89 -14.24
CA ASP A 94 10.79 10.97 -14.83
C ASP A 94 10.93 12.04 -15.92
N GLN A 95 9.84 12.70 -16.30
CA GLN A 95 9.84 13.77 -17.30
C GLN A 95 9.77 15.18 -16.66
N VAL A 96 9.57 15.28 -15.35
CA VAL A 96 9.44 16.56 -14.63
C VAL A 96 10.41 16.60 -13.46
N ASP A 97 11.35 17.54 -13.54
CA ASP A 97 12.30 17.83 -12.45
C ASP A 97 11.63 18.71 -11.38
N LEU A 98 10.90 18.07 -10.47
CA LEU A 98 10.24 18.74 -9.34
C LEU A 98 11.25 19.41 -8.40
N ASP A 99 12.45 18.84 -8.24
CA ASP A 99 13.47 19.36 -7.35
C ASP A 99 14.01 20.71 -7.84
N ARG A 100 14.30 20.80 -9.14
CA ARG A 100 14.66 22.06 -9.78
C ARG A 100 13.56 23.10 -9.66
N LEU A 101 12.31 22.73 -9.96
CA LEU A 101 11.16 23.65 -9.85
C LEU A 101 10.97 24.14 -8.41
N HIS A 102 11.18 23.28 -7.43
CA HIS A 102 11.10 23.63 -6.02
C HIS A 102 12.25 24.54 -5.58
N GLY A 103 13.49 24.23 -5.98
CA GLY A 103 14.66 25.06 -5.70
C GLY A 103 14.57 26.46 -6.31
N GLU A 104 13.92 26.58 -7.47
CA GLU A 104 13.61 27.85 -8.13
C GLU A 104 12.38 28.57 -7.57
N ARG A 105 11.69 28.00 -6.55
CA ARG A 105 10.44 28.52 -5.96
C ARG A 105 9.29 28.68 -6.96
N ARG A 106 9.28 27.84 -7.99
CA ARG A 106 8.27 27.82 -9.06
C ARG A 106 7.28 26.68 -8.94
N LEU A 107 7.54 25.72 -8.05
CA LEU A 107 6.68 24.55 -7.86
C LEU A 107 5.49 24.84 -6.94
N VAL A 108 4.31 24.43 -7.38
CA VAL A 108 3.07 24.34 -6.60
C VAL A 108 2.54 22.90 -6.74
N LEU A 109 2.14 22.26 -5.64
CA LEU A 109 1.67 20.87 -5.63
C LEU A 109 0.24 20.75 -5.10
N THR A 110 -0.61 20.05 -5.86
CA THR A 110 -1.87 19.48 -5.34
C THR A 110 -1.72 17.97 -5.28
N LEU A 111 -1.96 17.38 -4.11
CA LEU A 111 -1.94 15.93 -3.94
C LEU A 111 -3.36 15.38 -4.10
N VAL A 112 -3.49 14.30 -4.86
CA VAL A 112 -4.73 13.55 -5.01
C VAL A 112 -4.51 12.09 -4.63
N ASP A 113 -5.51 11.46 -4.00
CA ASP A 113 -5.49 10.06 -3.59
C ASP A 113 -4.34 9.69 -2.61
N HIS A 114 -3.75 10.71 -1.99
CA HIS A 114 -2.83 10.59 -0.87
C HIS A 114 -2.66 11.93 -0.17
N SER A 115 -2.31 11.90 1.11
CA SER A 115 -2.19 13.09 1.95
C SER A 115 -0.76 13.48 2.31
N VAL A 116 0.22 12.60 2.07
CA VAL A 116 1.62 12.79 2.46
C VAL A 116 2.56 12.29 1.36
N LEU A 117 3.45 13.16 0.89
CA LEU A 117 4.55 12.77 0.01
C LEU A 117 5.47 11.76 0.70
N GLN A 118 6.05 10.89 -0.10
CA GLN A 118 6.97 9.87 0.38
C GLN A 118 8.27 10.48 0.92
N SER A 119 9.06 9.65 1.61
CA SER A 119 10.35 10.05 2.19
C SER A 119 11.30 10.67 1.16
N THR A 120 11.33 10.15 -0.07
CA THR A 120 12.16 10.67 -1.18
C THR A 120 11.75 12.08 -1.62
N ASP A 121 10.49 12.44 -1.44
CA ASP A 121 9.91 13.72 -1.85
C ASP A 121 9.56 14.59 -0.63
N SER A 122 10.04 14.21 0.55
CA SER A 122 9.66 14.86 1.82
C SER A 122 10.08 16.34 1.89
N HIS A 123 11.14 16.73 1.19
CA HIS A 123 11.57 18.12 1.07
C HIS A 123 10.61 18.98 0.24
N LEU A 124 9.82 18.39 -0.65
CA LEU A 124 8.83 19.09 -1.49
C LEU A 124 7.54 19.43 -0.72
N GLN A 125 7.39 18.97 0.52
CA GLN A 125 6.18 19.17 1.35
C GLN A 125 5.78 20.64 1.51
N GLY A 126 6.75 21.55 1.49
CA GLY A 126 6.49 23.00 1.57
C GLY A 126 5.83 23.59 0.32
N ALA A 127 5.82 22.88 -0.82
CA ALA A 127 5.16 23.31 -2.05
C ALA A 127 3.71 22.81 -2.16
N VAL A 128 3.23 21.99 -1.23
CA VAL A 128 1.87 21.44 -1.24
C VAL A 128 0.87 22.50 -0.81
N VAL A 129 -0.07 22.82 -1.71
CA VAL A 129 -1.10 23.86 -1.51
C VAL A 129 -2.51 23.30 -1.38
N GLU A 130 -2.76 22.05 -1.78
CA GLU A 130 -4.07 21.40 -1.63
C GLU A 130 -3.90 19.89 -1.57
N VAL A 131 -4.74 19.23 -0.78
CA VAL A 131 -4.83 17.77 -0.70
C VAL A 131 -6.29 17.35 -0.87
N ILE A 132 -6.53 16.38 -1.75
CA ILE A 132 -7.81 15.70 -1.92
C ILE A 132 -7.53 14.20 -1.75
N ASP A 133 -8.05 13.60 -0.69
CA ASP A 133 -7.75 12.21 -0.35
C ASP A 133 -8.99 11.57 0.28
N HIS A 134 -9.16 10.27 0.12
CA HIS A 134 -10.28 9.52 0.71
C HIS A 134 -9.81 8.53 1.80
N HIS A 135 -8.49 8.44 2.01
CA HIS A 135 -7.88 7.67 3.08
C HIS A 135 -8.00 8.37 4.45
N GLN A 136 -7.66 7.65 5.51
CA GLN A 136 -7.58 8.24 6.85
C GLN A 136 -6.64 9.46 6.84
N PRO A 137 -7.05 10.60 7.39
CA PRO A 137 -6.28 11.83 7.31
C PRO A 137 -4.95 11.68 8.07
N GLN A 138 -3.83 11.72 7.33
CA GLN A 138 -2.48 11.70 7.89
C GLN A 138 -1.90 13.12 8.07
N ARG A 139 -2.61 14.14 7.57
CA ARG A 139 -2.21 15.55 7.60
C ARG A 139 -3.33 16.41 8.20
N THR A 140 -2.97 17.35 9.07
CA THR A 140 -3.91 18.36 9.56
C THR A 140 -4.04 19.50 8.55
N ALA A 141 -5.28 19.92 8.27
CA ALA A 141 -5.54 21.06 7.41
C ALA A 141 -4.86 22.34 7.95
N SER A 142 -4.38 23.19 7.04
CA SER A 142 -3.81 24.50 7.39
C SER A 142 -4.33 25.56 6.43
N PHE A 143 -4.20 26.83 6.81
CA PHE A 143 -4.64 27.94 5.94
C PHE A 143 -3.96 27.92 4.56
N PHE A 144 -2.70 27.49 4.49
CA PHE A 144 -1.91 27.43 3.25
C PHE A 144 -2.07 26.11 2.47
N CYS A 145 -2.74 25.12 3.06
CA CYS A 145 -2.97 23.82 2.46
C CYS A 145 -4.31 23.27 2.96
N PRO A 146 -5.42 23.59 2.28
CA PRO A 146 -6.69 22.94 2.49
C PRO A 146 -6.55 21.43 2.28
N VAL A 147 -7.20 20.66 3.14
CA VAL A 147 -7.21 19.20 3.09
C VAL A 147 -8.67 18.78 3.01
N THR A 148 -9.07 18.24 1.87
CA THR A 148 -10.39 17.64 1.67
C THR A 148 -10.23 16.15 1.87
N VAL A 149 -10.73 15.64 3.00
CA VAL A 149 -10.73 14.21 3.31
C VAL A 149 -12.12 13.77 3.71
N GLU A 150 -12.71 12.88 2.91
CA GLU A 150 -14.00 12.28 3.19
C GLU A 150 -13.94 10.77 2.99
N THR A 151 -14.73 10.04 3.76
CA THR A 151 -14.84 8.58 3.64
C THR A 151 -15.77 8.21 2.49
N VAL A 152 -15.23 8.29 1.28
CA VAL A 152 -15.88 7.86 0.03
C VAL A 152 -15.09 6.72 -0.63
N ALA A 153 -15.70 6.04 -1.59
CA ALA A 153 -15.08 4.91 -2.25
C ALA A 153 -13.79 5.25 -2.99
N SER A 154 -13.70 6.45 -3.58
CA SER A 154 -12.55 6.90 -4.38
C SER A 154 -12.32 8.41 -4.30
N CYS A 155 -11.09 8.86 -4.45
CA CYS A 155 -10.73 10.26 -4.67
C CYS A 155 -11.42 10.83 -5.92
N ALA A 156 -11.66 10.00 -6.95
CA ALA A 156 -12.38 10.40 -8.16
C ALA A 156 -13.81 10.88 -7.85
N THR A 157 -14.47 10.35 -6.82
CA THR A 157 -15.76 10.85 -6.33
C THR A 157 -15.64 12.30 -5.88
N LEU A 158 -14.64 12.63 -5.05
CA LEU A 158 -14.42 13.99 -4.53
C LEU A 158 -14.11 14.98 -5.66
N VAL A 159 -13.28 14.56 -6.62
CA VAL A 159 -12.96 15.37 -7.80
C VAL A 159 -14.22 15.60 -8.65
N THR A 160 -15.07 14.58 -8.81
CA THR A 160 -16.35 14.70 -9.54
C THR A 160 -17.29 15.70 -8.87
N GLU A 161 -17.42 15.65 -7.54
CA GLU A 161 -18.24 16.59 -6.77
C GLU A 161 -17.73 18.04 -6.89
N ARG A 162 -16.41 18.22 -6.83
CA ARG A 162 -15.75 19.53 -7.05
C ARG A 162 -16.06 20.10 -8.44
N ILE A 163 -15.98 19.26 -9.48
CA ILE A 163 -16.30 19.67 -10.85
C ILE A 163 -17.77 20.05 -10.96
N LEU A 164 -18.68 19.21 -10.49
CA LEU A 164 -20.12 19.44 -10.60
C LEU A 164 -20.62 20.66 -9.83
N SER A 165 -19.96 21.00 -8.72
CA SER A 165 -20.30 22.16 -7.90
C SER A 165 -19.74 23.48 -8.44
N SER A 166 -18.56 23.45 -9.06
CA SER A 166 -17.81 24.68 -9.38
C SER A 166 -17.70 24.98 -10.87
N ALA A 167 -17.62 23.96 -11.72
CA ALA A 167 -17.45 24.10 -13.17
C ALA A 167 -18.09 22.92 -13.93
N PRO A 168 -19.41 22.67 -13.78
CA PRO A 168 -20.07 21.52 -14.39
C PRO A 168 -19.97 21.49 -15.92
N GLU A 169 -19.73 22.64 -16.56
CA GLU A 169 -19.59 22.78 -18.01
C GLU A 169 -18.33 22.12 -18.58
N ILE A 170 -17.32 21.80 -17.76
CA ILE A 170 -16.12 21.10 -18.24
C ILE A 170 -16.33 19.58 -18.33
N LEU A 171 -17.39 19.07 -17.70
CA LEU A 171 -17.71 17.65 -17.67
C LEU A 171 -18.29 17.25 -19.02
N ASP A 172 -17.42 16.72 -19.89
CA ASP A 172 -17.80 16.09 -21.15
C ASP A 172 -17.86 14.55 -21.00
N ARG A 173 -18.28 13.86 -22.07
CA ARG A 173 -18.36 12.39 -22.09
C ARG A 173 -17.02 11.73 -21.79
N GLN A 174 -15.92 12.29 -22.27
CA GLN A 174 -14.56 11.74 -22.09
C GLN A 174 -14.17 11.79 -20.61
N LEU A 175 -14.34 12.93 -19.96
CA LEU A 175 -14.07 13.09 -18.52
C LEU A 175 -15.03 12.25 -17.67
N ALA A 176 -16.31 12.20 -18.04
CA ALA A 176 -17.30 11.39 -17.35
C ALA A 176 -16.95 9.89 -17.38
N LEU A 177 -16.48 9.37 -18.51
CA LEU A 177 -16.08 7.96 -18.63
C LEU A 177 -14.89 7.61 -17.72
N LEU A 178 -13.89 8.48 -17.63
CA LEU A 178 -12.74 8.29 -16.75
C LEU A 178 -13.18 8.21 -15.28
N LEU A 179 -13.92 9.23 -14.82
CA LEU A 179 -14.39 9.34 -13.44
C LEU A 179 -15.33 8.16 -13.09
N TYR A 180 -16.27 7.86 -13.99
CA TYR A 180 -17.18 6.72 -13.84
C TYR A 180 -16.44 5.39 -13.75
N GLY A 181 -15.38 5.18 -14.55
CA GLY A 181 -14.59 3.95 -14.52
C GLY A 181 -13.93 3.67 -13.19
N VAL A 182 -13.35 4.69 -12.53
CA VAL A 182 -12.81 4.56 -11.17
C VAL A 182 -13.91 4.21 -10.18
N MET A 183 -14.97 5.01 -10.16
CA MET A 183 -16.05 4.87 -9.20
C MET A 183 -16.73 3.51 -9.31
N VAL A 184 -16.89 2.97 -10.52
CA VAL A 184 -17.42 1.62 -10.74
C VAL A 184 -16.50 0.53 -10.15
N VAL A 185 -15.18 0.69 -10.24
CA VAL A 185 -14.21 -0.29 -9.71
C VAL A 185 -14.13 -0.20 -8.18
N ASP A 186 -14.12 1.00 -7.62
CA ASP A 186 -13.84 1.19 -6.19
C ASP A 186 -15.11 1.17 -5.32
N SER A 187 -16.28 1.52 -5.87
CA SER A 187 -17.57 1.49 -5.13
C SER A 187 -18.05 0.08 -4.77
N VAL A 188 -17.47 -0.97 -5.35
CA VAL A 188 -17.81 -2.38 -5.03
C VAL A 188 -17.20 -2.82 -3.69
N HIS A 189 -16.14 -2.15 -3.23
CA HIS A 189 -15.34 -2.62 -2.08
C HIS A 189 -15.67 -1.94 -0.76
N GLN A 190 -16.40 -0.83 -0.78
CA GLN A 190 -16.89 -0.17 0.43
C GLN A 190 -18.41 -0.32 0.46
N ASP A 191 -19.01 -0.43 1.64
CA ASP A 191 -20.41 -0.06 1.87
C ASP A 191 -20.54 1.46 1.60
N GLY A 192 -20.30 1.84 0.34
CA GLY A 192 -20.04 3.19 -0.12
C GLY A 192 -21.19 4.04 0.32
N GLY A 193 -20.85 5.10 1.06
CA GLY A 193 -21.83 6.06 1.54
C GLY A 193 -22.73 6.53 0.40
N GLY A 194 -23.89 7.10 0.75
CA GLY A 194 -24.88 7.52 -0.25
C GLY A 194 -24.36 8.41 -1.39
N SER A 195 -23.19 9.05 -1.24
CA SER A 195 -22.59 9.92 -2.26
C SER A 195 -22.11 9.19 -3.52
N ASP A 196 -21.37 8.08 -3.40
CA ASP A 196 -20.81 7.37 -4.57
C ASP A 196 -21.91 6.88 -5.51
N ARG A 197 -22.95 6.26 -4.94
CA ARG A 197 -24.11 5.78 -5.70
C ARG A 197 -24.88 6.93 -6.35
N GLN A 198 -25.02 8.06 -5.67
CA GLN A 198 -25.65 9.25 -6.23
C GLN A 198 -24.86 9.82 -7.40
N MET A 199 -23.53 9.88 -7.28
CA MET A 199 -22.65 10.36 -8.34
C MET A 199 -22.67 9.44 -9.55
N LEU A 200 -22.61 8.12 -9.36
CA LEU A 200 -22.75 7.13 -10.45
C LEU A 200 -24.08 7.31 -11.20
N GLN A 201 -25.20 7.39 -10.48
CA GLN A 201 -26.52 7.62 -11.08
C GLN A 201 -26.60 8.94 -11.82
N ARG A 202 -25.98 10.00 -11.28
CA ARG A 202 -25.95 11.31 -11.92
C ARG A 202 -25.16 11.29 -13.22
N LEU A 203 -23.98 10.65 -13.23
CA LEU A 203 -23.16 10.50 -14.44
C LEU A 203 -23.88 9.68 -15.52
N GLN A 204 -24.49 8.54 -15.15
CA GLN A 204 -25.27 7.73 -16.09
C GLN A 204 -26.47 8.49 -16.66
N LYS A 205 -27.17 9.27 -15.84
CA LYS A 205 -28.31 10.08 -16.30
C LYS A 205 -27.88 11.19 -17.26
N GLN A 206 -26.74 11.82 -17.00
CA GLN A 206 -26.22 12.91 -17.84
C GLN A 206 -25.56 12.39 -19.12
N PHE A 207 -24.98 11.19 -19.07
CA PHE A 207 -24.27 10.54 -20.18
C PHE A 207 -24.81 9.11 -20.37
N PRO A 208 -25.97 8.93 -21.02
CA PRO A 208 -26.60 7.61 -21.19
C PRO A 208 -25.80 6.65 -22.06
N ASP A 209 -24.85 7.14 -22.86
CA ASP A 209 -23.95 6.35 -23.71
C ASP A 209 -22.72 5.80 -22.96
N LEU A 210 -22.64 5.97 -21.63
CA LEU A 210 -21.62 5.33 -20.81
C LEU A 210 -21.87 3.81 -20.76
N PRO A 211 -20.80 2.99 -20.70
CA PRO A 211 -20.95 1.54 -20.62
C PRO A 211 -21.66 1.12 -19.32
N HIS A 212 -22.33 -0.03 -19.38
CA HIS A 212 -22.92 -0.65 -18.20
C HIS A 212 -21.86 -0.90 -17.13
N GLY A 213 -22.17 -0.54 -15.87
CA GLY A 213 -21.25 -0.61 -14.75
C GLY A 213 -20.63 -2.00 -14.56
N ASP A 214 -21.45 -3.05 -14.56
CA ASP A 214 -20.97 -4.43 -14.35
C ASP A 214 -20.00 -4.90 -15.45
N ALA A 215 -20.29 -4.54 -16.71
CA ALA A 215 -19.44 -4.87 -17.84
C ALA A 215 -18.11 -4.13 -17.79
N LEU A 216 -18.14 -2.84 -17.43
CA LEU A 216 -16.93 -2.02 -17.27
C LEU A 216 -16.09 -2.51 -16.08
N HIS A 217 -16.74 -2.76 -14.93
CA HIS A 217 -16.10 -3.34 -13.74
C HIS A 217 -15.37 -4.63 -14.09
N THR A 218 -16.08 -5.57 -14.71
CA THR A 218 -15.52 -6.88 -15.08
C THR A 218 -14.33 -6.73 -16.03
N SER A 219 -14.44 -5.84 -17.02
CA SER A 219 -13.36 -5.62 -18.01
C SER A 219 -12.11 -5.00 -17.37
N LEU A 220 -12.28 -3.95 -16.57
CA LEU A 220 -11.18 -3.28 -15.87
C LEU A 220 -10.54 -4.21 -14.83
N HIS A 221 -11.35 -4.92 -14.05
CA HIS A 221 -10.87 -5.90 -13.07
C HIS A 221 -10.09 -7.03 -13.73
N THR A 222 -10.59 -7.58 -14.85
CA THR A 222 -9.88 -8.62 -15.61
C THR A 222 -8.55 -8.10 -16.13
N ALA A 223 -8.51 -6.90 -16.72
CA ALA A 223 -7.27 -6.28 -17.19
C ALA A 223 -6.28 -6.02 -16.04
N LYS A 224 -6.76 -5.59 -14.87
CA LYS A 224 -5.91 -5.31 -13.69
C LYS A 224 -5.11 -6.54 -13.26
N PHE A 225 -5.70 -7.73 -13.35
CA PHE A 225 -5.05 -8.98 -12.94
C PHE A 225 -4.49 -9.80 -14.11
N ASP A 226 -4.62 -9.32 -15.34
CA ASP A 226 -4.01 -9.99 -16.48
C ASP A 226 -2.47 -9.89 -16.39
N LEU A 227 -1.83 -11.06 -16.47
CA LEU A 227 -0.39 -11.25 -16.50
C LEU A 227 0.07 -11.89 -17.82
N SER A 228 -0.85 -12.06 -18.78
CA SER A 228 -0.56 -12.65 -20.08
C SER A 228 0.49 -11.82 -20.83
N GLY A 229 1.48 -12.50 -21.41
CA GLY A 229 2.57 -11.85 -22.14
C GLY A 229 3.62 -11.12 -21.29
N LEU A 230 3.47 -11.04 -19.95
CA LEU A 230 4.47 -10.40 -19.09
C LEU A 230 5.64 -11.33 -18.75
N SER A 231 6.87 -10.78 -18.80
CA SER A 231 8.07 -11.41 -18.25
C SER A 231 7.99 -11.52 -16.73
N THR A 232 8.84 -12.34 -16.10
CA THR A 232 8.87 -12.42 -14.62
C THR A 232 9.28 -11.08 -14.02
N GLU A 233 10.23 -10.38 -14.65
CA GLU A 233 10.59 -9.01 -14.27
C GLU A 233 9.36 -8.09 -14.24
N ASN A 234 8.59 -8.04 -15.32
CA ASN A 234 7.41 -7.16 -15.40
C ASN A 234 6.33 -7.52 -14.36
N ILE A 235 6.14 -8.80 -14.08
CA ILE A 235 5.22 -9.26 -13.03
C ILE A 235 5.68 -8.79 -11.66
N LEU A 236 6.99 -8.87 -11.37
CA LEU A 236 7.54 -8.41 -10.11
C LEU A 236 7.44 -6.89 -9.98
N LEU A 237 7.76 -6.15 -11.04
CA LEU A 237 7.74 -4.68 -11.07
C LEU A 237 6.34 -4.08 -10.89
N LYS A 238 5.29 -4.78 -11.33
CA LYS A 238 3.90 -4.29 -11.30
C LYS A 238 3.47 -3.77 -9.93
N ASP A 239 3.84 -4.47 -8.85
CA ASP A 239 3.57 -4.07 -7.46
C ASP A 239 4.80 -4.32 -6.57
N MET A 240 5.97 -3.84 -7.02
CA MET A 240 7.23 -3.92 -6.25
C MET A 240 7.34 -2.79 -5.24
N LYS A 241 7.75 -3.11 -4.01
CA LYS A 241 8.27 -2.14 -3.04
C LYS A 241 9.68 -2.49 -2.63
N LEU A 242 10.54 -1.48 -2.62
CA LEU A 242 11.94 -1.64 -2.22
C LEU A 242 12.08 -1.34 -0.72
N VAL A 243 12.74 -2.24 0.01
CA VAL A 243 13.22 -2.00 1.37
C VAL A 243 14.74 -2.06 1.35
N ALA A 244 15.39 -1.06 1.90
CA ALA A 244 16.85 -0.99 1.94
C ALA A 244 17.32 -0.59 3.34
N GLY A 245 18.43 -1.19 3.78
CA GLY A 245 19.11 -0.87 5.03
C GLY A 245 20.33 -1.78 5.21
N ASP A 246 21.33 -1.33 5.96
CA ASP A 246 22.55 -2.12 6.22
C ASP A 246 23.25 -2.68 4.96
N GLY A 247 23.31 -1.87 3.89
CA GLY A 247 23.89 -2.28 2.61
C GLY A 247 23.10 -3.35 1.85
N MET A 248 21.96 -3.82 2.39
CA MET A 248 21.11 -4.83 1.76
C MET A 248 19.84 -4.18 1.17
N ARG A 249 19.47 -4.63 -0.03
CA ARG A 249 18.31 -4.18 -0.79
C ARG A 249 17.38 -5.34 -1.12
N VAL A 250 16.17 -5.30 -0.59
CA VAL A 250 15.17 -6.35 -0.73
C VAL A 250 13.96 -5.80 -1.48
N ALA A 251 13.59 -6.43 -2.59
CA ALA A 251 12.33 -6.15 -3.26
C ALA A 251 11.22 -7.02 -2.67
N VAL A 252 10.04 -6.43 -2.43
CA VAL A 252 8.83 -7.13 -2.00
C VAL A 252 7.73 -6.87 -3.02
N SER A 253 7.33 -7.90 -3.76
CA SER A 253 6.37 -7.80 -4.86
C SER A 253 5.11 -8.61 -4.58
N SER A 254 3.93 -8.06 -4.86
CA SER A 254 2.68 -8.84 -4.90
C SER A 254 2.46 -9.40 -6.32
N VAL A 255 2.19 -10.70 -6.42
CA VAL A 255 2.08 -11.41 -7.70
C VAL A 255 0.74 -12.15 -7.76
N PHE A 256 -0.13 -11.80 -8.70
CA PHE A 256 -1.50 -12.36 -8.80
C PHE A 256 -1.54 -13.66 -9.62
N MET A 257 -0.89 -14.70 -9.11
CA MET A 257 -0.97 -16.08 -9.57
C MET A 257 -0.65 -17.02 -8.40
N SER A 258 -0.82 -18.33 -8.56
CA SER A 258 -0.42 -19.30 -7.54
C SER A 258 1.11 -19.40 -7.43
N LEU A 259 1.60 -19.83 -6.27
CA LEU A 259 3.03 -20.12 -6.09
C LEU A 259 3.51 -21.19 -7.08
N GLU A 260 2.69 -22.21 -7.32
CA GLU A 260 3.00 -23.26 -8.28
C GLU A 260 3.21 -22.68 -9.68
N SER A 261 2.26 -21.87 -10.18
CA SER A 261 2.40 -21.22 -11.48
C SER A 261 3.61 -20.29 -11.54
N PHE A 262 3.92 -19.58 -10.45
CA PHE A 262 5.10 -18.73 -10.35
C PHE A 262 6.40 -19.53 -10.44
N LEU A 263 6.51 -20.65 -9.70
CA LEU A 263 7.68 -21.53 -9.69
C LEU A 263 7.90 -22.25 -11.03
N HIS A 264 6.83 -22.51 -11.78
CA HIS A 264 6.88 -23.16 -13.10
C HIS A 264 7.12 -22.19 -14.27
N ARG A 265 7.30 -20.90 -14.01
CA ARG A 265 7.63 -19.95 -15.07
C ARG A 265 8.95 -20.32 -15.76
N LYS A 266 8.98 -20.15 -17.08
CA LYS A 266 10.17 -20.44 -17.88
C LYS A 266 11.34 -19.59 -17.40
N ASN A 267 12.51 -20.20 -17.27
CA ASN A 267 13.76 -19.55 -16.88
C ASN A 267 13.70 -18.75 -15.56
N LEU A 268 12.81 -19.11 -14.63
CA LEU A 268 12.56 -18.34 -13.41
C LEU A 268 13.83 -17.97 -12.62
N GLN A 269 14.73 -18.92 -12.36
CA GLN A 269 15.96 -18.66 -11.59
C GLN A 269 16.87 -17.63 -12.28
N GLN A 270 17.00 -17.73 -13.61
CA GLN A 270 17.79 -16.78 -14.41
C GLN A 270 17.12 -15.40 -14.41
N GLU A 271 15.81 -15.33 -14.63
CA GLU A 271 15.09 -14.05 -14.63
C GLU A 271 15.13 -13.37 -13.24
N LEU A 272 15.04 -14.13 -12.15
CA LEU A 272 15.20 -13.60 -10.79
C LEU A 272 16.64 -13.10 -10.54
N GLN A 273 17.64 -13.80 -11.06
CA GLN A 273 19.03 -13.35 -11.03
C GLN A 273 19.20 -12.03 -11.80
N ASP A 274 18.66 -11.95 -13.02
CA ASP A 274 18.75 -10.77 -13.88
C ASP A 274 18.03 -9.57 -13.26
N VAL A 275 16.87 -9.79 -12.62
CA VAL A 275 16.15 -8.76 -11.85
C VAL A 275 17.02 -8.24 -10.71
N CYS A 276 17.65 -9.13 -9.93
CA CYS A 276 18.55 -8.71 -8.87
C CYS A 276 19.74 -7.88 -9.38
N LEU A 277 20.32 -8.25 -10.52
CA LEU A 277 21.43 -7.50 -11.13
C LEU A 277 20.98 -6.14 -11.67
N SER A 278 19.90 -6.11 -12.45
CA SER A 278 19.39 -4.89 -13.12
C SER A 278 18.91 -3.84 -12.12
N HIS A 279 18.25 -4.27 -11.04
CA HIS A 279 17.69 -3.36 -10.02
C HIS A 279 18.60 -3.18 -8.80
N ARG A 280 19.78 -3.83 -8.81
CA ARG A 280 20.76 -3.86 -7.70
C ARG A 280 20.12 -4.30 -6.38
N LEU A 281 19.52 -5.49 -6.41
CA LEU A 281 18.85 -6.12 -5.27
C LEU A 281 19.66 -7.31 -4.79
N ASP A 282 19.64 -7.53 -3.48
CA ASP A 282 20.24 -8.69 -2.82
C ASP A 282 19.25 -9.84 -2.70
N ALA A 283 17.95 -9.54 -2.62
CA ALA A 283 16.89 -10.52 -2.50
C ALA A 283 15.56 -10.03 -3.10
N VAL A 284 14.74 -10.99 -3.50
CA VAL A 284 13.35 -10.78 -3.96
C VAL A 284 12.43 -11.62 -3.09
N VAL A 285 11.39 -10.98 -2.57
CA VAL A 285 10.27 -11.59 -1.85
C VAL A 285 9.03 -11.43 -2.71
N ALA A 286 8.64 -12.49 -3.41
CA ALA A 286 7.40 -12.51 -4.20
C ALA A 286 6.27 -13.11 -3.36
N MET A 287 5.30 -12.28 -2.99
CA MET A 287 4.06 -12.71 -2.33
C MET A 287 3.03 -13.06 -3.41
N THR A 288 2.79 -14.34 -3.61
CA THR A 288 1.84 -14.83 -4.60
C THR A 288 0.43 -14.86 -4.00
N ILE A 289 -0.56 -14.41 -4.78
CA ILE A 289 -1.97 -14.34 -4.41
C ILE A 289 -2.77 -15.10 -5.47
N SER A 290 -3.43 -16.16 -5.05
CA SER A 290 -4.35 -16.93 -5.90
C SER A 290 -5.69 -17.10 -5.21
N PHE A 291 -6.74 -17.21 -6.01
CA PHE A 291 -8.08 -17.54 -5.55
C PHE A 291 -8.32 -19.01 -5.88
N ASN A 292 -8.86 -19.77 -4.92
CA ASN A 292 -9.17 -21.18 -5.12
C ASN A 292 -10.68 -21.32 -5.36
N ASP A 293 -11.08 -22.09 -6.37
CA ASP A 293 -12.49 -22.28 -6.75
C ASP A 293 -13.35 -22.87 -5.62
N GLN A 294 -12.74 -23.51 -4.62
CA GLN A 294 -13.44 -24.12 -3.48
C GLN A 294 -13.49 -23.26 -2.21
N SER A 295 -12.78 -22.13 -2.18
CA SER A 295 -12.77 -21.24 -1.01
C SER A 295 -12.74 -19.78 -1.43
N GLU A 296 -13.71 -18.99 -0.98
CA GLU A 296 -13.80 -17.54 -1.22
C GLU A 296 -12.60 -16.74 -0.68
N LYS A 297 -11.72 -17.35 0.12
CA LYS A 297 -10.55 -16.69 0.72
C LYS A 297 -9.33 -16.74 -0.21
N PRO A 298 -8.60 -15.63 -0.37
CA PRO A 298 -7.36 -15.62 -1.13
C PRO A 298 -6.31 -16.48 -0.42
N VAL A 299 -5.67 -17.36 -1.19
CA VAL A 299 -4.51 -18.13 -0.76
C VAL A 299 -3.26 -17.29 -1.00
N ARG A 300 -2.48 -17.08 0.05
CA ARG A 300 -1.26 -16.27 0.01
C ARG A 300 -0.07 -17.13 0.32
N GLN A 301 0.94 -17.05 -0.55
CA GLN A 301 2.18 -17.78 -0.41
C GLN A 301 3.36 -16.84 -0.69
N LEU A 302 4.56 -17.27 -0.34
CA LEU A 302 5.78 -16.47 -0.45
C LEU A 302 6.85 -17.27 -1.16
N ALA A 303 7.52 -16.65 -2.12
CA ALA A 303 8.80 -17.12 -2.66
C ALA A 303 9.89 -16.11 -2.29
N LEU A 304 10.90 -16.56 -1.55
CA LEU A 304 12.08 -15.79 -1.18
C LEU A 304 13.27 -16.28 -1.99
N TYR A 305 13.73 -15.43 -2.90
CA TYR A 305 14.92 -15.64 -3.72
C TYR A 305 16.07 -14.74 -3.28
N SER A 306 17.28 -15.26 -3.30
CA SER A 306 18.53 -14.50 -3.29
C SER A 306 19.64 -15.42 -3.79
N GLN A 307 20.69 -14.89 -4.43
CA GLN A 307 21.88 -15.70 -4.73
C GLN A 307 22.61 -16.12 -3.44
N SER A 308 22.60 -15.26 -2.41
CA SER A 308 23.27 -15.50 -1.14
C SER A 308 22.44 -16.40 -0.21
N ALA A 309 22.97 -17.59 0.11
CA ALA A 309 22.36 -18.48 1.10
C ALA A 309 22.29 -17.86 2.51
N GLN A 310 23.17 -16.90 2.81
CA GLN A 310 23.12 -16.14 4.06
C GLN A 310 21.92 -15.20 4.08
N TYR A 311 21.69 -14.42 3.03
CA TYR A 311 20.55 -13.50 2.95
C TYR A 311 19.22 -14.24 2.98
N ARG A 312 19.10 -15.38 2.27
CA ARG A 312 17.90 -16.23 2.36
C ARG A 312 17.61 -16.65 3.80
N ARG A 313 18.62 -17.14 4.53
CA ARG A 313 18.46 -17.56 5.93
C ARG A 313 18.11 -16.40 6.86
N GLN A 314 18.76 -15.25 6.71
CA GLN A 314 18.52 -14.08 7.56
C GLN A 314 17.12 -13.50 7.35
N ILE A 315 16.70 -13.32 6.08
CA ILE A 315 15.35 -12.82 5.76
C ILE A 315 14.28 -13.81 6.21
N SER A 316 14.46 -15.11 5.92
CA SER A 316 13.58 -16.18 6.41
C SER A 316 13.41 -16.14 7.92
N HIS A 317 14.53 -16.04 8.67
CA HIS A 317 14.53 -15.99 10.12
C HIS A 317 13.81 -14.75 10.66
N ALA A 318 14.01 -13.58 10.06
CA ALA A 318 13.30 -12.36 10.44
C ALA A 318 11.78 -12.49 10.25
N LEU A 319 11.36 -13.04 9.11
CA LEU A 319 9.94 -13.24 8.79
C LEU A 319 9.28 -14.29 9.69
N LEU A 320 9.97 -15.38 10.01
CA LEU A 320 9.46 -16.45 10.89
C LEU A 320 9.35 -16.02 12.35
N ASN A 321 10.28 -15.21 12.85
CA ASN A 321 10.34 -14.84 14.27
C ASN A 321 9.66 -13.51 14.62
N SER A 322 9.14 -12.78 13.62
CA SER A 322 8.42 -11.55 13.88
C SER A 322 7.16 -11.80 14.70
N ARG A 323 7.01 -11.07 15.80
CA ARG A 323 5.85 -11.13 16.69
C ARG A 323 4.87 -9.98 16.48
N SER A 324 5.29 -8.89 15.83
CA SER A 324 4.47 -7.68 15.65
C SER A 324 4.95 -6.88 14.43
N PRO A 325 4.33 -7.06 13.25
CA PRO A 325 3.25 -8.01 12.95
C PRO A 325 3.76 -9.45 12.82
N SER A 326 2.99 -10.43 13.28
CA SER A 326 3.28 -11.84 13.03
C SER A 326 2.93 -12.23 11.59
N CYS A 327 3.84 -12.95 10.91
CA CYS A 327 3.64 -13.39 9.52
C CYS A 327 3.02 -14.78 9.41
N CYS A 328 3.05 -15.58 10.49
CA CYS A 328 2.48 -16.94 10.56
C CYS A 328 2.81 -17.80 9.33
N LEU A 329 4.12 -17.95 9.05
CA LEU A 329 4.62 -18.67 7.89
C LEU A 329 4.81 -20.16 8.19
N SER A 330 4.37 -21.02 7.28
CA SER A 330 4.73 -22.45 7.27
C SER A 330 5.54 -22.79 6.01
N PRO A 331 6.65 -23.57 6.11
CA PRO A 331 7.46 -23.91 4.95
C PRO A 331 6.70 -24.74 3.91
N VAL A 332 6.98 -24.50 2.64
CA VAL A 332 6.46 -25.26 1.49
C VAL A 332 7.64 -25.74 0.63
N SER A 333 7.46 -26.86 -0.07
CA SER A 333 8.48 -27.36 -0.99
C SER A 333 8.71 -26.41 -2.16
N SER A 334 9.97 -26.23 -2.54
CA SER A 334 10.39 -25.49 -3.72
C SER A 334 11.28 -26.41 -4.57
N PRO A 335 11.11 -26.43 -5.91
CA PRO A 335 11.98 -27.21 -6.79
C PRO A 335 13.39 -26.61 -6.90
N TYR A 336 13.61 -25.39 -6.39
CA TYR A 336 14.85 -24.65 -6.51
C TYR A 336 15.55 -24.47 -5.15
N LYS A 337 16.87 -24.69 -5.11
CA LYS A 337 17.69 -24.60 -3.88
C LYS A 337 17.93 -23.15 -3.40
N ASP A 338 17.76 -22.20 -4.30
CA ASP A 338 17.93 -20.76 -4.09
C ASP A 338 16.60 -20.02 -3.90
N ILE A 339 15.48 -20.74 -3.84
CA ILE A 339 14.16 -20.19 -3.54
C ILE A 339 13.56 -20.91 -2.33
N LEU A 340 13.32 -20.17 -1.25
CA LEU A 340 12.58 -20.65 -0.09
C LEU A 340 11.09 -20.32 -0.28
N ALA A 341 10.21 -21.28 -0.03
CA ALA A 341 8.78 -21.12 -0.21
C ALA A 341 8.02 -21.26 1.11
N TYR A 342 6.96 -20.45 1.28
CA TYR A 342 6.13 -20.46 2.48
C TYR A 342 4.65 -20.28 2.15
N HIS A 343 3.78 -20.81 3.00
CA HIS A 343 2.37 -20.51 3.04
C HIS A 343 2.11 -19.48 4.16
N LEU A 344 1.28 -18.46 3.89
CA LEU A 344 0.85 -17.50 4.90
C LEU A 344 -0.47 -17.99 5.47
N SER A 345 -0.48 -18.44 6.73
CA SER A 345 -1.70 -18.95 7.37
C SER A 345 -2.74 -17.87 7.63
N ASP A 346 -2.36 -16.60 7.59
CA ASP A 346 -3.27 -15.46 7.74
C ASP A 346 -3.72 -14.95 6.36
N ALA A 347 -4.99 -15.19 6.03
CA ALA A 347 -5.60 -14.74 4.77
C ALA A 347 -5.59 -13.20 4.60
N LEU A 348 -5.55 -12.44 5.70
CA LEU A 348 -5.52 -10.98 5.71
C LEU A 348 -4.08 -10.42 5.63
N ALA A 349 -3.06 -11.28 5.69
CA ALA A 349 -1.67 -10.85 5.61
C ALA A 349 -1.33 -10.36 4.19
N SER A 350 -1.23 -9.05 4.00
CA SER A 350 -0.80 -8.44 2.75
C SER A 350 0.68 -8.04 2.81
N ARG A 351 1.20 -7.50 1.71
CA ARG A 351 2.51 -6.83 1.65
C ARG A 351 2.70 -5.82 2.79
N ARG A 352 1.62 -5.19 3.29
CA ARG A 352 1.66 -4.25 4.44
C ARG A 352 2.11 -4.91 5.75
N LYS A 353 2.01 -6.24 5.90
CA LYS A 353 2.58 -6.97 7.04
C LYS A 353 4.05 -7.33 6.84
N LEU A 354 4.46 -7.65 5.61
CA LEU A 354 5.84 -8.03 5.30
C LEU A 354 6.80 -6.82 5.38
N LEU A 355 6.37 -5.67 4.88
CA LEU A 355 7.21 -4.48 4.79
C LEU A 355 7.74 -4.01 6.15
N PRO A 356 6.92 -3.81 7.20
CA PRO A 356 7.43 -3.36 8.51
C PRO A 356 8.45 -4.32 9.11
N VAL A 357 8.24 -5.64 8.97
CA VAL A 357 9.16 -6.67 9.48
C VAL A 357 10.52 -6.56 8.81
N LEU A 358 10.53 -6.45 7.48
CA LEU A 358 11.76 -6.32 6.69
C LEU A 358 12.45 -4.98 6.96
N THR A 359 11.69 -3.89 7.04
CA THR A 359 12.23 -2.55 7.37
C THR A 359 12.89 -2.55 8.75
N HIS A 360 12.24 -3.12 9.76
CA HIS A 360 12.79 -3.22 11.11
C HIS A 360 14.04 -4.09 11.14
N PHE A 361 14.00 -5.27 10.53
CA PHE A 361 15.15 -6.16 10.44
C PHE A 361 16.38 -5.49 9.79
N LEU A 362 16.17 -4.72 8.71
CA LEU A 362 17.22 -3.99 8.01
C LEU A 362 17.73 -2.77 8.80
N SER A 363 16.89 -2.17 9.64
CA SER A 363 17.27 -1.01 10.48
C SER A 363 18.00 -1.42 11.77
N ASP A 364 17.59 -2.51 12.42
CA ASP A 364 18.22 -3.01 13.65
C ASP A 364 19.65 -3.53 13.42
N ARG A 365 19.91 -4.00 12.20
CA ARG A 365 21.26 -4.38 11.76
C ARG A 365 22.19 -3.17 11.74
N TRP A 366 21.72 -2.05 11.20
CA TRP A 366 22.45 -0.78 11.23
C TRP A 366 22.76 -0.34 12.66
N GLN A 367 21.81 -0.47 13.59
CA GLN A 367 22.03 -0.09 14.99
C GLN A 367 23.06 -0.98 15.70
N ARG A 368 23.09 -2.28 15.40
CA ARG A 368 24.09 -3.21 15.96
C ARG A 368 25.49 -2.90 15.46
N ASP A 369 25.68 -2.58 14.19
CA ASP A 369 27.02 -2.27 13.67
C ASP A 369 27.51 -0.87 14.10
N VAL A 370 26.60 0.09 14.32
CA VAL A 370 26.95 1.41 14.90
C VAL A 370 27.33 1.30 16.38
N HIS A 371 26.70 0.41 17.15
CA HIS A 371 27.08 0.19 18.56
C HIS A 371 28.30 -0.73 18.74
N CYS A 372 28.57 -1.63 17.79
CA CYS A 372 29.78 -2.45 17.78
C CYS A 372 31.01 -1.72 17.18
N GLY A 373 30.81 -0.60 16.47
CA GLY A 373 31.88 0.24 15.92
C GLY A 373 32.40 1.34 16.87
N ALA A 374 31.84 1.45 18.08
CA ALA A 374 32.23 2.44 19.09
C ALA A 374 33.13 1.89 20.20
N ASP A 375 33.37 0.57 20.26
CA ASP A 375 34.31 -0.03 21.21
C ASP A 375 35.61 -0.38 20.49
N GLY A 376 36.39 0.68 20.24
CA GLY A 376 37.77 0.56 19.81
C GLY A 376 38.68 0.36 21.01
N GLY A 377 39.17 -0.87 21.15
CA GLY A 377 40.48 -1.16 21.75
C GLY A 377 40.44 -1.81 23.13
N GLU A 378 40.68 -3.12 23.18
CA GLU A 378 41.80 -3.68 23.92
C GLU A 378 42.12 -5.10 23.42
N GLU A 379 43.34 -5.25 22.92
CA GLU A 379 43.95 -6.52 22.58
C GLU A 379 44.12 -7.36 23.84
N SER A 380 43.78 -8.65 23.77
CA SER A 380 44.33 -9.66 24.67
C SER A 380 44.35 -10.99 23.92
N GLU A 381 45.53 -11.31 23.40
CA GLU A 381 45.92 -12.66 23.04
C GLU A 381 45.78 -13.56 24.28
N ASP A 382 45.15 -14.72 24.15
CA ASP A 382 45.66 -15.90 24.84
C ASP A 382 45.22 -17.20 24.16
N HIS A 383 46.19 -18.10 24.13
CA HIS A 383 46.29 -19.32 23.36
C HIS A 383 45.58 -20.52 24.03
N LEU A 384 45.10 -21.43 23.15
CA LEU A 384 45.06 -22.90 23.29
C LEU A 384 44.27 -23.52 24.47
N ASP A 385 43.22 -24.30 24.16
CA ASP A 385 43.44 -25.76 24.12
C ASP A 385 42.34 -26.52 23.36
N GLN A 386 42.79 -27.53 22.61
CA GLN A 386 41.98 -28.52 21.89
C GLN A 386 42.01 -29.81 22.70
N SER A 387 40.85 -30.27 23.20
CA SER A 387 40.69 -31.71 23.48
C SER A 387 39.23 -32.14 23.40
N VAL A 388 38.99 -32.93 22.36
CA VAL A 388 37.95 -33.93 22.15
C VAL A 388 37.76 -34.80 23.40
N MET A 389 36.52 -35.13 23.78
CA MET A 389 36.08 -36.52 23.99
C MET A 389 34.55 -36.62 24.16
N ILE A 390 34.00 -37.50 23.33
CA ILE A 390 32.66 -38.08 23.33
C ILE A 390 32.53 -39.02 24.54
N SER A 391 31.36 -39.05 25.18
CA SER A 391 30.79 -40.26 25.81
C SER A 391 29.29 -40.05 26.02
N GLU A 392 28.50 -40.73 25.19
CA GLU A 392 27.12 -41.11 25.48
C GLU A 392 27.09 -42.20 26.57
N GLU A 393 25.86 -42.47 27.05
CA GLU A 393 25.36 -43.58 27.89
C GLU A 393 25.04 -43.17 29.34
N SER A 394 23.77 -42.91 29.65
CA SER A 394 22.67 -43.86 29.89
C SER A 394 22.72 -44.53 31.27
N SER A 395 21.75 -44.19 32.12
CA SER A 395 20.92 -45.12 32.88
C SER A 395 20.11 -44.33 33.92
N ALA A 396 18.80 -44.48 33.81
CA ALA A 396 17.86 -44.19 34.88
C ALA A 396 17.87 -45.40 35.84
N ASP A 397 17.82 -45.17 37.15
CA ASP A 397 16.89 -45.90 38.02
C ASP A 397 16.71 -45.22 39.40
N ASP A 398 15.56 -45.58 39.96
CA ASP A 398 14.78 -45.23 41.15
C ASP A 398 15.42 -44.86 42.50
N GLY A 399 14.59 -44.14 43.29
CA GLY A 399 14.16 -44.70 44.58
C GLY A 399 14.55 -43.99 45.87
N GLN A 400 13.65 -43.11 46.34
CA GLN A 400 13.15 -42.93 47.72
C GLN A 400 14.11 -42.92 48.94
N ASP A 401 14.01 -41.83 49.73
CA ASP A 401 13.35 -41.76 51.06
C ASP A 401 14.12 -41.03 52.18
N VAL A 402 13.38 -40.14 52.89
CA VAL A 402 13.49 -39.60 54.29
C VAL A 402 14.88 -39.20 54.85
N ASP A 403 15.11 -38.10 55.59
CA ASP A 403 14.32 -37.49 56.65
C ASP A 403 14.98 -36.18 57.18
N SER A 404 14.17 -35.32 57.80
CA SER A 404 14.47 -34.49 58.99
C SER A 404 15.45 -33.28 58.98
N ALA A 405 14.82 -32.11 59.22
CA ALA A 405 15.06 -31.18 60.33
C ALA A 405 15.81 -29.83 60.11
N SER A 406 15.09 -28.78 60.52
CA SER A 406 15.52 -27.60 61.31
C SER A 406 15.89 -26.27 60.60
N GLY A 407 15.36 -25.17 61.15
CA GLY A 407 15.77 -23.77 60.87
C GLY A 407 14.65 -22.87 60.32
N HIS A 408 13.56 -22.60 61.05
CA HIS A 408 13.37 -21.31 61.75
C HIS A 408 14.19 -20.11 61.21
N GLN A 409 13.54 -19.17 60.53
CA GLN A 409 13.33 -17.81 61.06
C GLN A 409 12.29 -17.04 60.21
N ARG A 410 11.35 -16.42 60.93
CA ARG A 410 10.21 -15.63 60.47
C ARG A 410 10.34 -14.24 61.12
N TRP A 411 9.80 -13.23 60.43
CA TRP A 411 9.48 -11.87 60.90
C TRP A 411 10.67 -10.89 60.96
N LEU A 412 10.56 -9.63 60.56
CA LEU A 412 9.48 -8.68 60.88
C LEU A 412 9.22 -7.65 59.77
N GLN A 413 7.93 -7.36 59.64
CA GLN A 413 7.29 -6.18 59.08
C GLN A 413 7.17 -5.12 60.19
N LEU A 414 6.94 -3.85 59.81
CA LEU A 414 6.30 -2.70 60.52
C LEU A 414 7.05 -1.42 60.08
N GLY A 415 6.43 -0.42 59.46
CA GLY A 415 5.29 0.41 59.91
C GLY A 415 5.87 1.75 60.40
N ALA A 416 5.74 2.88 59.70
CA ALA A 416 4.59 3.81 59.59
C ALA A 416 4.94 5.17 60.27
N GLU A 417 4.23 6.23 59.86
CA GLU A 417 4.14 7.61 60.39
C GLU A 417 5.15 8.62 59.80
N ASP A 418 4.76 9.56 58.91
CA ASP A 418 3.81 10.69 58.94
C ASP A 418 4.43 12.00 59.49
N HIS A 419 4.30 13.09 58.72
CA HIS A 419 4.07 14.49 59.15
C HIS A 419 3.89 15.43 57.93
N GLY A 420 2.71 16.07 57.85
CA GLY A 420 2.31 17.16 56.93
C GLY A 420 3.11 18.47 57.14
N MET A 421 2.88 19.62 56.49
CA MET A 421 1.75 20.33 55.86
C MET A 421 2.36 21.27 54.77
N ALA A 422 1.72 22.00 53.84
CA ALA A 422 0.44 22.69 53.84
C ALA A 422 0.01 23.08 52.40
N GLU A 423 -1.27 23.45 52.29
CA GLU A 423 -2.11 23.69 51.11
C GLU A 423 -1.89 25.04 50.39
N GLU A 424 -2.31 25.11 49.12
CA GLU A 424 -3.17 26.22 48.66
C GLU A 424 -4.11 25.75 47.52
N GLN A 425 -5.40 26.08 47.68
CA GLN A 425 -6.54 25.66 46.87
C GLN A 425 -6.78 26.58 45.68
N THR A 426 -7.27 26.06 44.55
CA THR A 426 -8.35 26.70 43.77
C THR A 426 -9.03 25.73 42.80
N GLY A 427 -10.37 25.67 42.86
CA GLY A 427 -11.23 25.65 41.66
C GLY A 427 -11.63 24.29 41.09
N GLY A 428 -12.77 23.77 41.54
CA GLY A 428 -13.34 22.51 41.07
C GLY A 428 -14.00 22.54 39.68
N ARG A 429 -14.01 21.36 39.05
CA ARG A 429 -15.17 20.82 38.32
C ARG A 429 -15.04 19.29 38.25
N MET A 430 -15.90 18.61 39.00
CA MET A 430 -16.02 17.16 39.10
C MET A 430 -16.72 16.64 37.83
N MET A 431 -16.06 15.76 37.07
CA MET A 431 -16.67 15.02 35.97
C MET A 431 -17.44 13.81 36.54
N PRO A 432 -18.64 13.48 36.02
CA PRO A 432 -19.41 12.36 36.54
C PRO A 432 -18.79 11.00 36.13
N PRO A 433 -19.00 9.93 36.92
CA PRO A 433 -18.49 8.61 36.60
C PRO A 433 -19.21 8.02 35.38
N ALA A 434 -18.46 7.28 34.56
CA ALA A 434 -19.01 6.53 33.44
C ALA A 434 -20.01 5.46 33.93
N PRO A 435 -21.18 5.31 33.30
CA PRO A 435 -22.09 4.22 33.64
C PRO A 435 -21.57 2.91 33.05
N MET A 436 -21.29 1.95 33.95
CA MET A 436 -21.27 0.53 33.60
C MET A 436 -22.70 0.10 33.26
N ASN A 437 -22.89 -0.57 32.12
CA ASN A 437 -24.01 -1.47 31.94
C ASN A 437 -23.56 -2.79 31.33
N SER A 438 -23.73 -3.80 32.18
CA SER A 438 -23.93 -5.24 31.97
C SER A 438 -23.97 -5.79 30.54
N LEU A 439 -23.13 -6.81 30.36
CA LEU A 439 -23.35 -8.04 29.60
C LEU A 439 -24.84 -8.37 29.35
N VAL A 440 -25.16 -8.52 28.08
CA VAL A 440 -26.12 -9.52 27.57
C VAL A 440 -25.45 -10.20 26.39
N ASP A 441 -24.93 -11.40 26.64
CA ASP A 441 -24.68 -12.41 25.61
C ASP A 441 -26.03 -12.82 25.00
N SER A 442 -26.19 -12.73 23.68
CA SER A 442 -26.92 -13.68 22.82
C SER A 442 -27.02 -13.17 21.38
N CYS A 443 -26.47 -13.97 20.46
CA CYS A 443 -26.75 -14.08 19.02
C CYS A 443 -25.99 -13.18 18.01
N PRO A 444 -25.67 -13.75 16.83
CA PRO A 444 -24.28 -13.83 16.39
C PRO A 444 -23.95 -12.84 15.28
N LEU A 445 -22.75 -12.26 15.40
CA LEU A 445 -22.07 -11.53 14.35
C LEU A 445 -21.43 -12.54 13.39
N ASP A 446 -22.22 -13.12 12.51
CA ASP A 446 -21.74 -13.85 11.33
C ASP A 446 -22.44 -13.27 10.09
N GLY A 447 -21.91 -12.14 9.62
CA GLY A 447 -22.25 -11.53 8.34
C GLY A 447 -20.98 -11.41 7.52
N VAL A 448 -20.40 -12.55 7.14
CA VAL A 448 -19.24 -12.58 6.25
C VAL A 448 -19.69 -12.14 4.86
N PHE A 449 -19.06 -11.06 4.39
CA PHE A 449 -19.01 -10.54 3.04
C PHE A 449 -18.96 -11.67 2.01
N ASN A 450 -19.86 -11.62 1.01
CA ASN A 450 -19.95 -12.63 -0.03
C ASN A 450 -20.06 -11.96 -1.42
N GLN A 451 -19.08 -12.25 -2.28
CA GLN A 451 -18.96 -11.72 -3.64
C GLN A 451 -19.68 -12.61 -4.69
N GLU A 452 -20.13 -13.81 -4.33
CA GLU A 452 -20.96 -14.69 -5.16
C GLU A 452 -22.43 -14.75 -4.72
N ALA A 453 -22.79 -14.42 -3.47
CA ALA A 453 -24.19 -14.23 -3.05
C ALA A 453 -24.87 -13.06 -3.76
N LEU A 454 -24.08 -12.09 -4.23
CA LEU A 454 -24.53 -11.04 -5.15
C LEU A 454 -24.78 -11.62 -6.56
N LEU A 455 -23.87 -12.43 -7.09
CA LEU A 455 -24.00 -13.05 -8.42
C LEU A 455 -25.15 -14.08 -8.50
N GLU A 456 -25.43 -14.84 -7.44
CA GLU A 456 -26.59 -15.74 -7.39
C GLU A 456 -27.92 -14.98 -7.25
N LYS A 457 -27.99 -13.88 -6.48
CA LYS A 457 -29.22 -13.07 -6.38
C LYS A 457 -29.61 -12.43 -7.73
N PHE A 458 -28.66 -12.13 -8.61
CA PHE A 458 -28.96 -11.59 -9.93
C PHE A 458 -29.39 -12.66 -10.96
N ARG A 459 -29.03 -13.94 -10.79
CA ARG A 459 -29.57 -15.02 -11.64
C ARG A 459 -31.05 -15.27 -11.39
N TRP A 460 -31.54 -15.03 -10.18
CA TRP A 460 -32.94 -15.24 -9.82
C TRP A 460 -33.89 -14.06 -10.10
N MET A 461 -33.37 -12.90 -10.51
CA MET A 461 -34.21 -11.76 -10.91
C MET A 461 -34.35 -11.59 -12.44
N GLY A 462 -33.76 -12.49 -13.23
CA GLY A 462 -33.86 -12.50 -14.71
C GLY A 462 -34.82 -13.55 -15.30
N GLY A 463 -35.47 -14.37 -14.46
CA GLY A 463 -36.48 -15.33 -14.90
C GLY A 463 -37.86 -14.70 -14.88
N VAL A 464 -38.24 -14.00 -15.96
CA VAL A 464 -39.66 -13.72 -16.22
C VAL A 464 -40.28 -15.03 -16.68
N GLU A 465 -41.32 -15.45 -15.97
CA GLU A 465 -42.19 -16.57 -16.28
C GLU A 465 -42.71 -16.46 -17.72
N GLU A 466 -42.36 -17.43 -18.57
CA GLU A 466 -43.17 -17.76 -19.74
C GLU A 466 -44.40 -18.54 -19.23
N GLU A 467 -45.50 -17.83 -19.01
CA GLU A 467 -46.84 -18.45 -19.01
C GLU A 467 -47.29 -18.63 -20.47
N ASP A 468 -47.23 -19.87 -20.94
CA ASP A 468 -48.02 -20.37 -22.07
C ASP A 468 -49.18 -21.19 -21.48
N GLY A 469 -50.42 -20.70 -21.58
CA GLY A 469 -51.64 -21.45 -21.23
C GLY A 469 -52.80 -20.64 -20.67
#